data_AF-A0A2N2CGT0-F1
#
_entry.id   AF-A0A2N2CGT0-F1
#
_cell.length_a   1.000
_cell.length_b   1.000
_cell.length_c   1.000
_cell.angle_alpha   90.00
_cell.angle_beta   90.00
_cell.angle_gamma   90.00
#
_symmetry.space_group_name_H-M   'P 1'
#
loop_
_entity.id
_entity.type
_entity.pdbx_description
1 polymer ?
#
loop_
_entity_poly.entity_id
_entity_poly.type
_entity_poly.pdbx_seq_one_letter_code
_entity_poly.pdbx_strand_id
1 'polypeptide(L)'
;MKRYTIRNRTDSALSENEQVLSDDSVLVNMIERLQEYEDFHEDLLLEYKQIKDQLQQLRESDRIKTVSFKQLFANKVMIEMLIERLHRTVKQK
;
A
#
# COMPACT_ATOMS: atom_id res chain seq x y z
N MET A 1 -25.45 -47.64 6.16
CA MET A 1 -25.29 -46.32 5.52
C MET A 1 -26.39 -45.39 6.04
N LYS A 2 -26.07 -44.48 6.97
CA LYS A 2 -27.06 -43.57 7.56
C LYS A 2 -27.13 -42.30 6.72
N ARG A 3 -28.30 -42.02 6.13
CA ARG A 3 -28.61 -40.78 5.42
C ARG A 3 -28.98 -39.73 6.45
N TYR A 4 -28.24 -38.63 6.52
CA TYR A 4 -28.63 -37.48 7.32
C TYR A 4 -29.43 -36.51 6.46
N THR A 5 -30.70 -36.33 6.82
CA THR A 5 -31.60 -35.34 6.23
C THR A 5 -31.40 -34.03 6.99
N ILE A 6 -30.83 -33.02 6.33
CA ILE A 6 -30.68 -31.68 6.93
C ILE A 6 -32.06 -31.00 6.87
N ARG A 7 -32.72 -30.88 8.03
CA ARG A 7 -33.95 -30.10 8.20
C ARG A 7 -33.58 -28.62 8.18
N ASN A 8 -34.00 -27.93 7.13
CA ASN A 8 -34.08 -26.48 7.15
C ASN A 8 -35.19 -26.07 8.12
N ARG A 9 -34.80 -25.50 9.26
CA ARG A 9 -35.68 -24.68 10.10
C ARG A 9 -35.03 -23.31 10.25
N THR A 10 -35.48 -22.39 9.43
CA THR A 10 -35.52 -20.98 9.76
C THR A 10 -36.39 -20.82 10.99
N ASP A 11 -35.83 -20.33 12.10
CA ASP A 11 -36.55 -19.53 13.10
C ASP A 11 -35.53 -18.74 13.92
N SER A 12 -35.36 -17.50 13.48
CA SER A 12 -35.13 -16.26 14.22
C SER A 12 -34.67 -16.30 15.68
N ALA A 13 -33.54 -15.60 15.90
CA ALA A 13 -33.22 -14.68 17.01
C ALA A 13 -31.89 -14.99 17.73
N LEU A 14 -30.77 -14.74 17.04
CA LEU A 14 -29.47 -14.39 17.62
C LEU A 14 -28.88 -13.29 16.70
N SER A 15 -28.94 -12.04 17.14
CA SER A 15 -27.81 -11.33 17.75
C SER A 15 -27.14 -10.43 16.71
N GLU A 16 -27.29 -9.12 16.90
CA GLU A 16 -26.55 -8.07 16.22
C GLU A 16 -25.04 -8.40 16.24
N ASN A 17 -24.36 -8.25 15.10
CA ASN A 17 -22.89 -8.30 14.92
C ASN A 17 -22.20 -9.66 14.69
N GLU A 18 -22.72 -10.53 13.83
CA GLU A 18 -21.84 -11.53 13.18
C GLU A 18 -22.03 -11.49 11.67
N GLN A 19 -21.41 -10.45 11.08
CA GLN A 19 -20.97 -10.53 9.69
C GLN A 19 -19.83 -11.57 9.66
N VAL A 20 -20.20 -12.85 9.62
CA VAL A 20 -19.27 -13.90 9.19
C VAL A 20 -19.02 -13.60 7.72
N LEU A 21 -18.04 -12.73 7.46
CA LEU A 21 -17.46 -12.56 6.14
C LEU A 21 -17.09 -13.97 5.69
N SER A 22 -17.66 -14.42 4.58
CA SER A 22 -17.22 -15.65 3.94
C SER A 22 -15.71 -15.57 3.75
N ASP A 23 -14.99 -16.67 3.94
CA ASP A 23 -13.52 -16.72 3.76
C ASP A 23 -13.08 -16.07 2.43
N ASP A 24 -13.91 -16.18 1.39
CA ASP A 24 -13.72 -15.53 0.10
C ASP A 24 -13.70 -13.99 0.17
N SER A 25 -14.57 -13.36 0.97
CA SER A 25 -14.59 -11.90 1.12
C SER A 25 -13.36 -11.39 1.87
N VAL A 26 -12.85 -12.14 2.85
CA VAL A 26 -11.61 -11.79 3.56
C VAL A 26 -10.41 -11.88 2.62
N LEU A 27 -10.35 -12.92 1.79
CA LEU A 27 -9.29 -13.11 0.79
C LEU A 27 -9.29 -12.00 -0.27
N VAL A 28 -10.46 -11.64 -0.79
CA VAL A 28 -10.59 -10.52 -1.77
C VAL A 28 -10.08 -9.22 -1.14
N ASN A 29 -10.52 -8.88 0.07
CA ASN A 29 -10.06 -7.67 0.75
C ASN A 29 -8.55 -7.68 1.02
N MET A 30 -7.95 -8.86 1.30
CA MET A 30 -6.50 -8.98 1.47
C MET A 30 -5.75 -8.74 0.15
N ILE A 31 -6.27 -9.28 -0.96
CA ILE A 31 -5.69 -9.10 -2.29
C ILE A 31 -5.73 -7.62 -2.69
N GLU A 32 -6.88 -6.95 -2.51
CA GLU A 32 -7.03 -5.53 -2.82
C GLU A 32 -6.04 -4.67 -2.04
N ARG A 33 -5.87 -4.93 -0.74
CA ARG A 33 -4.90 -4.20 0.10
C ARG A 33 -3.45 -4.46 -0.30
N LEU A 34 -3.13 -5.66 -0.81
CA LEU A 34 -1.80 -5.95 -1.35
C LEU A 34 -1.55 -5.18 -2.64
N GLN A 35 -2.55 -5.14 -3.52
CA GLN A 35 -2.46 -4.38 -4.76
C GLN A 35 -2.29 -2.88 -4.49
N GLU A 36 -3.09 -2.29 -3.60
CA GLU A 36 -2.95 -0.88 -3.20
C GLU A 36 -1.54 -0.58 -2.65
N TYR A 37 -0.94 -1.54 -1.92
CA TYR A 37 0.42 -1.41 -1.42
C TYR A 37 1.46 -1.47 -2.53
N GLU A 38 1.30 -2.37 -3.50
CA GLU A 38 2.17 -2.49 -4.68
C GLU A 38 2.11 -1.22 -5.53
N ASP A 39 0.91 -0.75 -5.87
CA ASP A 39 0.68 0.49 -6.62
C ASP A 39 1.32 1.69 -5.91
N PHE A 40 1.12 1.83 -4.60
CA PHE A 40 1.75 2.88 -3.81
C PHE A 40 3.29 2.81 -3.82
N HIS A 41 3.86 1.60 -3.77
CA HIS A 41 5.30 1.42 -3.81
C HIS A 41 5.88 1.80 -5.18
N GLU A 42 5.20 1.43 -6.26
CA GLU A 42 5.58 1.83 -7.62
C GLU A 42 5.51 3.34 -7.83
N ASP A 43 4.45 3.98 -7.34
CA ASP A 43 4.29 5.44 -7.40
C ASP A 43 5.43 6.18 -6.67
N LEU A 44 5.81 5.71 -5.48
CA LEU A 44 6.95 6.27 -4.74
C LEU A 44 8.27 6.15 -5.52
N LEU A 45 8.50 5.01 -6.18
CA LEU A 45 9.71 4.80 -6.98
C LEU A 45 9.73 5.72 -8.22
N LEU A 46 8.57 5.91 -8.85
CA LEU A 46 8.43 6.82 -9.97
C LEU A 46 8.69 8.27 -9.55
N GLU A 47 8.10 8.72 -8.45
CA GLU A 47 8.29 10.07 -7.91
C GLU A 47 9.77 10.31 -7.54
N TYR A 48 10.41 9.34 -6.87
CA TYR A 48 11.83 9.40 -6.55
C TYR A 48 12.71 9.61 -7.80
N LYS A 49 12.41 8.87 -8.88
CA LYS A 49 13.12 9.00 -10.15
C LYS A 49 12.91 10.38 -10.76
N GLN A 50 11.67 10.86 -10.83
CA GLN A 50 11.33 12.17 -11.38
C GLN A 50 12.05 13.31 -10.64
N ILE A 51 12.06 13.26 -9.30
CA ILE A 51 12.76 14.25 -8.48
C ILE A 51 14.28 14.22 -8.75
N LYS A 52 14.88 13.03 -8.93
CA LYS A 52 16.30 12.94 -9.29
C LYS A 52 16.60 13.57 -10.64
N ASP A 53 15.74 13.37 -11.63
CA ASP A 53 15.89 13.97 -12.96
C ASP A 53 15.74 15.50 -12.89
N GLN A 54 14.76 16.01 -12.14
CA GLN A 54 14.58 17.45 -11.91
C GLN A 54 15.77 18.08 -11.18
N LEU A 55 16.30 17.43 -10.13
CA LEU A 55 17.50 17.88 -9.42
C LEU A 55 18.71 17.90 -10.35
N GLN A 56 18.82 16.93 -11.26
CA GLN A 56 19.90 16.88 -12.24
C GLN A 56 19.81 18.04 -13.24
N GLN A 57 18.63 18.32 -13.78
CA GLN A 57 18.40 19.47 -14.67
C GLN A 57 18.73 20.81 -13.97
N LEU A 58 18.38 20.95 -12.69
CA LEU A 58 18.73 22.14 -11.92
C LEU A 58 20.23 22.26 -11.66
N ARG A 59 20.97 21.15 -11.49
CA ARG A 59 22.43 21.16 -11.40
C ARG A 59 23.07 21.60 -12.71
N GLU A 60 22.61 21.04 -13.82
CA GLU A 60 23.12 21.39 -15.16
C GLU A 60 22.83 22.84 -15.53
N SER A 61 21.77 23.42 -14.96
CA SER A 61 21.41 24.84 -15.11
C SER A 61 22.04 25.77 -14.06
N ASP A 62 22.94 25.26 -13.21
CA ASP A 62 23.58 25.99 -12.08
C ASP A 62 22.60 26.62 -11.06
N ARG A 63 21.40 26.03 -10.93
CA ARG A 63 20.30 26.50 -10.05
C ARG A 63 20.29 25.83 -8.68
N ILE A 64 21.44 25.43 -8.18
CA ILE A 64 21.60 24.60 -6.97
C ILE A 64 21.24 25.37 -5.68
N LYS A 65 21.38 26.70 -5.67
CA LYS A 65 21.11 27.55 -4.50
C LYS A 65 19.63 27.97 -4.38
N THR A 66 18.79 27.60 -5.34
CA THR A 66 17.38 28.00 -5.36
C THR A 66 16.56 27.30 -4.27
N VAL A 67 15.47 27.95 -3.85
CA VAL A 67 14.51 27.34 -2.90
C VAL A 67 13.93 26.05 -3.49
N SER A 68 13.62 26.04 -4.79
CA SER A 68 13.13 24.87 -5.51
C SER A 68 14.09 23.68 -5.43
N PHE A 69 15.40 23.91 -5.59
CA PHE A 69 16.40 22.85 -5.43
C PHE A 69 16.38 22.28 -4.01
N LYS A 70 16.34 23.13 -2.99
CA LYS A 70 16.29 22.70 -1.58
C LYS A 70 15.03 21.90 -1.26
N GLN A 71 13.88 22.32 -1.80
CA GLN A 71 12.61 21.61 -1.64
C GLN A 71 12.64 20.23 -2.30
N LEU A 72 13.07 20.16 -3.56
CA LEU A 72 13.21 18.88 -4.27
C LEU A 72 14.22 17.94 -3.58
N PHE A 73 15.30 18.50 -3.05
CA PHE A 73 16.27 17.70 -2.29
C PHE A 73 15.67 17.14 -1.00
N ALA A 74 14.92 17.95 -0.24
CA ALA A 74 14.22 17.48 0.95
C ALA A 74 13.19 16.38 0.61
N ASN A 75 12.43 16.56 -0.47
CA ASN A 75 11.45 15.58 -0.94
C ASN A 75 12.13 14.26 -1.33
N LYS A 76 13.28 14.32 -2.04
CA LYS A 76 14.08 13.13 -2.35
C LYS A 76 14.42 12.34 -1.09
N VAL A 77 14.94 13.03 -0.06
CA VAL A 77 15.35 12.40 1.20
C VAL A 77 14.15 11.78 1.91
N MET A 78 13.01 12.46 1.94
CA MET A 78 11.79 11.95 2.54
C MET A 78 11.30 10.65 1.86
N ILE A 79 11.25 10.64 0.53
CA ILE A 79 10.84 9.46 -0.23
C ILE A 79 11.83 8.31 -0.05
N GLU A 80 13.13 8.60 -0.05
CA GLU A 80 14.20 7.63 0.21
C GLU A 80 14.02 6.96 1.58
N MET A 81 13.71 7.74 2.63
CA MET A 81 13.40 7.21 3.95
C MET A 81 12.13 6.35 3.98
N LEU A 82 11.09 6.73 3.24
CA LEU A 82 9.87 5.94 3.14
C LEU A 82 10.13 4.58 2.47
N ILE A 83 10.84 4.58 1.34
CA ILE A 83 11.23 3.36 0.62
C ILE A 83 12.07 2.44 1.51
N GLU A 84 13.08 2.98 2.20
CA GLU A 84 13.90 2.21 3.13
C GLU A 84 13.06 1.56 4.24
N ARG A 85 12.10 2.30 4.78
CA ARG A 85 11.21 1.79 5.84
C ARG A 85 10.35 0.65 5.32
N LEU A 86 9.76 0.79 4.12
CA LEU A 86 8.97 -0.26 3.46
C LEU A 86 9.80 -1.53 3.24
N HIS A 87 11.05 -1.38 2.79
CA HIS A 87 11.96 -2.52 2.60
C HIS A 87 12.34 -3.23 3.90
N ARG A 88 12.51 -2.48 5.00
CA ARG A 88 12.80 -3.09 6.32
C ARG A 88 11.60 -3.87 6.86
N THR A 89 10.39 -3.38 6.67
CA THR A 89 9.17 -4.08 7.12
C THR A 89 8.96 -5.41 6.39
N VAL A 90 9.42 -5.53 5.15
CA VAL A 90 9.35 -6.80 4.40
C VAL A 90 10.40 -7.81 4.88
N LYS A 91 11.60 -7.38 5.29
CA LYS A 91 12.69 -8.27 5.73
C LYS A 91 12.56 -8.85 7.15
N GLN A 92 11.66 -8.32 7.98
CA GLN A 92 11.48 -8.78 9.38
C GLN A 92 10.39 -9.86 9.55
N LYS A 93 9.84 -10.39 8.46
CA LYS A 93 8.97 -11.57 8.45
C LYS A 93 9.70 -12.75 7.82
#